data_AF-A0A9N7N0B8-F1
#
_entry.id   AF-A0A9N7N0B8-F1
#
_cell.length_a   1.000
_cell.length_b   1.000
_cell.length_c   1.000
_cell.angle_alpha   90.00
_cell.angle_beta   90.00
_cell.angle_gamma   90.00
#
_symmetry.space_group_name_H-M   'P 1'
#
loop_
_entity.id
_entity.type
_entity.pdbx_description
1 polymer ?
#
loop_
_entity_poly.entity_id
_entity_poly.type
_entity_poly.pdbx_seq_one_letter_code
_entity_poly.pdbx_strand_id
1 'polypeptide(L)'
;VPFILKAGKALNSRKAEIRVQFKDVPGDIFKSKKQGRNEFVIRLQPSEAIYMKLTVKQPGLEMSTAQSELDLSYRQRYQGLVIPEAYERLILDTIKGDQQHFVRRDELK
;
A
#
# COMPACT_ATOMS: atom_id res chain seq x y z
N VAL A 1 -16.81 -8.43 0.74
CA VAL A 1 -15.82 -7.33 0.69
C VAL A 1 -15.64 -6.98 -0.79
N PRO A 2 -15.93 -5.75 -1.23
CA PRO A 2 -15.82 -5.39 -2.64
C PRO A 2 -14.36 -5.18 -3.07
N PHE A 3 -14.00 -5.66 -4.25
CA PHE A 3 -12.73 -5.35 -4.91
C PHE A 3 -12.98 -4.28 -5.98
N ILE A 4 -12.30 -3.15 -5.86
CA ILE A 4 -12.45 -2.01 -6.77
C ILE A 4 -11.18 -1.92 -7.61
N LEU A 5 -11.31 -2.12 -8.93
CA LEU A 5 -10.21 -1.95 -9.88
C LEU A 5 -10.38 -0.61 -10.60
N LYS A 6 -9.33 0.22 -10.60
CA LYS A 6 -9.29 1.51 -11.30
C LYS A 6 -8.02 1.60 -12.13
N ALA A 7 -8.16 1.78 -13.44
CA ALA A 7 -7.06 2.01 -14.37
C ALA A 7 -7.48 3.05 -15.41
N GLY A 8 -6.54 3.88 -15.87
CA GLY A 8 -6.80 4.91 -16.87
C GLY A 8 -5.52 5.54 -17.41
N LYS A 9 -5.61 6.15 -18.60
CA LYS A 9 -4.55 6.95 -19.24
C LYS A 9 -4.91 8.44 -19.16
N ALA A 10 -3.92 9.32 -19.31
CA ALA A 10 -4.09 10.78 -19.21
C ALA A 10 -4.72 11.25 -17.88
N LEU A 11 -4.43 10.52 -16.79
CA LEU A 11 -4.83 10.91 -15.44
C LEU A 11 -3.83 11.92 -14.85
N ASN A 12 -4.21 12.53 -13.74
CA ASN A 12 -3.43 13.53 -13.01
C ASN A 12 -2.06 13.04 -12.50
N SER A 13 -1.89 11.72 -12.30
CA SER A 13 -0.66 11.15 -11.75
C SER A 13 -0.44 9.73 -12.23
N ARG A 14 0.83 9.36 -12.43
CA ARG A 14 1.23 7.96 -12.58
C ARG A 14 1.25 7.33 -11.20
N LYS A 15 0.42 6.32 -10.96
CA LYS A 15 0.36 5.62 -9.67
C LYS A 15 -0.15 4.20 -9.82
N ALA A 16 0.55 3.25 -9.23
CA ALA A 16 0.06 1.90 -8.98
C ALA A 16 0.07 1.67 -7.46
N GLU A 17 -1.11 1.49 -6.88
CA GLU A 17 -1.27 1.26 -5.44
C GLU A 17 -2.36 0.23 -5.16
N ILE A 18 -2.17 -0.50 -4.06
CA ILE A 18 -3.16 -1.37 -3.45
C ILE A 18 -3.59 -0.68 -2.15
N ARG A 19 -4.89 -0.49 -1.96
CA ARG A 19 -5.45 0.14 -0.76
C ARG A 19 -6.46 -0.80 -0.13
N VAL A 20 -6.21 -1.20 1.11
CA VAL A 20 -7.14 -1.95 1.95
C VAL A 20 -7.74 -0.96 2.94
N GLN A 21 -9.02 -0.67 2.78
CA GLN A 21 -9.76 0.17 3.73
C GLN A 21 -10.42 -0.74 4.77
N PHE A 22 -10.12 -0.51 6.05
CA PHE A 22 -10.72 -1.24 7.16
C PHE A 22 -12.13 -0.72 7.47
N LYS A 23 -12.90 -1.54 8.19
CA LYS A 23 -14.20 -1.12 8.73
C LYS A 23 -14.02 -0.09 9.83
N ASP A 24 -15.07 0.69 10.06
CA ASP A 24 -15.14 1.61 11.18
C ASP A 24 -15.04 0.85 12.51
N VAL A 25 -14.42 1.45 13.52
CA VAL A 25 -14.24 0.84 14.83
C VAL A 25 -15.60 0.75 15.54
N PRO A 26 -16.03 -0.43 16.00
CA PRO A 26 -17.30 -0.57 16.72
C PRO A 26 -17.18 0.10 18.10
N GLY A 27 -18.14 0.96 18.45
CA GLY A 27 -18.19 1.62 19.76
C GLY A 27 -17.24 2.82 19.88
N ASP A 28 -17.37 3.80 18.99
CA ASP A 28 -16.61 5.06 19.03
C ASP A 28 -16.90 5.85 20.32
N ILE A 29 -16.03 5.67 21.31
CA ILE A 29 -16.01 6.43 22.58
C ILE A 29 -15.42 7.84 22.40
N PHE A 30 -14.70 8.09 21.32
CA PHE A 30 -14.02 9.36 21.06
C PHE A 30 -14.96 10.39 20.43
N LYS A 31 -16.25 10.05 20.22
CA LYS A 31 -17.31 10.86 19.57
C LYS A 31 -16.81 11.57 18.31
N SER A 32 -15.77 11.02 17.70
CA SER A 32 -15.02 11.63 16.63
C SER A 32 -15.60 11.10 15.33
N LYS A 33 -16.85 11.47 15.07
CA LYS A 33 -17.64 11.11 13.87
C LYS A 33 -16.95 11.40 12.52
N LYS A 34 -15.75 11.98 12.52
CA LYS A 34 -14.97 12.40 11.35
C LYS A 34 -13.61 11.71 11.22
N GLN A 35 -13.27 10.75 12.08
CA GLN A 35 -12.00 10.05 11.93
C GLN A 35 -12.05 9.11 10.74
N GLY A 36 -11.11 9.32 9.81
CA GLY A 36 -10.98 8.50 8.62
C GLY A 36 -10.76 7.04 8.99
N ARG A 37 -11.30 6.14 8.17
CA ARG A 37 -11.04 4.70 8.27
C ARG A 37 -9.54 4.42 8.25
N ASN A 38 -9.13 3.39 8.97
CA ASN A 38 -7.77 2.90 8.83
C ASN A 38 -7.57 2.39 7.40
N GLU A 39 -6.40 2.67 6.83
CA GLU A 39 -6.06 2.26 5.47
C GLU A 39 -4.67 1.66 5.46
N PHE A 40 -4.55 0.45 4.92
CA PHE A 40 -3.25 -0.13 4.61
C PHE A 40 -2.97 0.08 3.12
N VAL A 41 -1.88 0.76 2.82
CA VAL A 41 -1.55 1.17 1.46
C VAL A 41 -0.19 0.62 1.07
N ILE A 42 -0.17 -0.11 -0.05
CA ILE A 42 1.04 -0.58 -0.70
C ILE A 42 1.16 0.20 -2.00
N ARG A 43 2.14 1.08 -2.10
CA ARG A 43 2.45 1.82 -3.34
C ARG A 43 3.56 1.08 -4.07
N LEU A 44 3.24 0.60 -5.27
CA LEU A 44 4.19 -0.11 -6.12
C LEU A 44 5.04 0.86 -6.94
N GLN A 45 4.45 1.93 -7.45
CA GLN A 45 5.19 2.96 -8.21
C GLN A 45 4.36 4.25 -8.37
N PRO A 46 5.01 5.42 -8.50
CA PRO A 46 6.43 5.70 -8.25
C PRO A 46 6.72 5.80 -6.75
N SER A 47 7.98 5.60 -6.36
CA SER A 47 8.44 5.63 -4.96
C SER A 47 7.76 4.58 -4.09
N GLU A 48 8.33 3.38 -4.13
CA GLU A 48 7.89 2.19 -3.42
C GLU A 48 7.77 2.51 -1.92
N ALA A 49 6.57 2.33 -1.39
CA ALA A 49 6.28 2.61 0.00
C ALA A 49 5.15 1.73 0.51
N ILE A 50 5.24 1.37 1.77
CA ILE A 50 4.17 0.71 2.51
C ILE A 50 3.84 1.59 3.68
N TYR A 51 2.58 2.02 3.79
CA TYR A 51 2.17 2.84 4.91
C TYR A 51 0.78 2.47 5.40
N MET A 52 0.57 2.66 6.70
CA MET A 52 -0.70 2.42 7.36
C MET A 52 -1.22 3.71 7.96
N LYS A 53 -2.38 4.17 7.48
CA LYS A 53 -3.10 5.29 8.09
C LYS A 53 -3.88 4.79 9.27
N LEU A 54 -3.63 5.39 10.43
CA LEU A 54 -4.20 5.01 11.72
C LEU A 54 -4.62 6.25 12.47
N THR A 55 -5.61 6.11 13.34
CA THR A 55 -5.94 7.16 14.31
C THR A 55 -5.06 7.00 15.55
N VAL A 56 -4.38 8.07 15.92
CA VAL A 56 -3.53 8.14 17.12
C VAL A 56 -3.93 9.33 17.98
N LYS A 57 -3.56 9.31 19.25
CA LYS A 57 -3.69 10.50 20.12
C LYS A 57 -2.83 11.62 19.53
N GLN A 58 -3.41 12.81 19.40
CA GLN A 58 -2.63 13.99 19.03
C GLN A 58 -1.59 14.27 20.14
N PRO A 59 -0.31 14.45 19.79
CA PRO A 59 0.69 14.85 20.77
C PRO A 59 0.30 16.16 21.44
N GLY A 60 0.13 16.13 22.76
CA GLY A 60 -0.34 17.28 23.53
C GLY A 60 -1.02 16.91 24.84
N LEU A 61 -1.43 17.95 25.56
CA LEU A 61 -2.16 17.85 26.83
C LEU A 61 -3.64 17.53 26.62
N GLU A 62 -4.19 17.86 25.45
CA GLU A 62 -5.57 17.58 25.11
C GLU A 62 -5.79 16.09 24.79
N MET A 63 -6.99 15.59 25.11
CA MET A 63 -7.44 14.24 24.76
C MET A 63 -8.12 14.25 23.38
N SER A 64 -7.39 14.74 22.38
CA SER A 64 -7.81 14.75 20.98
C SER A 64 -7.06 13.68 20.20
N THR A 65 -7.65 13.28 19.08
CA THR A 65 -7.20 12.14 18.27
C THR A 65 -7.15 12.58 16.81
N ALA A 66 -6.05 12.25 16.13
CA ALA A 66 -5.75 12.69 14.77
C ALA A 66 -5.34 11.50 13.89
N GLN A 67 -5.54 11.62 12.58
CA GLN A 67 -5.07 10.62 11.63
C GLN A 67 -3.57 10.81 11.39
N SER A 68 -2.80 9.76 11.63
CA SER A 68 -1.35 9.69 11.39
C SER A 68 -1.03 8.50 10.49
N GLU A 69 0.24 8.39 10.09
CA GLU A 69 0.73 7.32 9.24
C GLU A 69 1.97 6.65 9.83
N LEU A 70 2.00 5.32 9.76
CA LEU A 70 3.22 4.54 9.92
C LEU A 70 3.75 4.29 8.52
N ASP A 71 4.88 4.90 8.17
CA ASP A 71 5.46 4.84 6.82
C ASP A 71 6.75 4.02 6.76
N LEU A 72 6.85 3.21 5.72
CA LEU A 72 8.06 2.53 5.28
C LEU A 72 8.30 2.89 3.80
N SER A 73 9.01 3.99 3.57
CA SER A 73 9.54 4.34 2.25
C SER A 73 10.81 3.56 1.94
N TYR A 74 10.82 2.78 0.85
CA TYR A 74 11.97 1.95 0.47
C TYR A 74 13.19 2.81 0.18
N ARG A 75 12.98 3.94 -0.51
CA ARG A 75 14.05 4.90 -0.84
C ARG A 75 14.75 5.46 0.41
N GLN A 76 14.01 5.69 1.49
CA GLN A 76 14.57 6.20 2.73
C GLN A 76 15.20 5.09 3.58
N ARG A 77 14.59 3.91 3.64
CA ARG A 77 15.00 2.80 4.52
C ARG A 77 16.16 1.98 3.97
N TYR A 78 16.22 1.80 2.65
CA TYR A 78 17.14 0.93 1.92
C TYR A 78 18.05 1.74 1.01
N GLN A 79 18.71 2.75 1.58
CA GLN A 79 19.63 3.61 0.83
C GLN A 79 20.78 2.78 0.24
N GLY A 80 21.07 3.01 -1.05
CA GLY A 80 22.14 2.32 -1.77
C GLY A 80 21.75 0.96 -2.36
N LEU A 81 20.54 0.45 -2.08
CA LEU A 81 20.01 -0.73 -2.77
C LEU A 81 19.29 -0.30 -4.06
N VAL A 82 19.66 -0.95 -5.16
CA VAL A 82 18.96 -0.83 -6.44
C VAL A 82 17.91 -1.93 -6.50
N ILE A 83 16.65 -1.53 -6.67
CA ILE A 83 15.56 -2.49 -6.90
C ILE A 83 15.71 -2.96 -8.36
N PRO A 84 15.89 -4.27 -8.62
CA PRO A 84 16.06 -4.77 -9.97
C PRO A 84 14.78 -4.52 -10.78
N GLU A 85 14.95 -4.30 -12.07
CA GLU A 85 13.83 -4.11 -12.98
C GLU A 85 13.02 -5.42 -13.10
N ALA A 86 11.73 -5.28 -13.43
CA ALA A 86 10.82 -6.43 -13.47
C ALA A 86 11.31 -7.55 -14.41
N TYR A 87 11.89 -7.18 -15.56
CA TYR A 87 12.42 -8.15 -16.51
C TYR A 87 13.72 -8.82 -16.04
N GLU A 88 14.61 -8.12 -15.33
CA GLU A 88 15.83 -8.74 -14.77
C GLU A 88 15.46 -9.88 -13.82
N ARG A 89 14.43 -9.64 -12.99
CA ARG A 89 13.93 -10.65 -12.07
C ARG A 89 13.30 -11.83 -12.81
N LEU A 90 12.40 -11.59 -13.77
CA LEU A 90 11.72 -12.66 -14.50
C LEU A 90 12.68 -13.52 -15.34
N ILE A 91 13.71 -12.92 -15.94
CA ILE A 91 14.75 -13.66 -16.68
C ILE A 91 15.55 -14.54 -15.71
N LEU A 92 15.95 -14.01 -14.55
CA LEU A 92 16.65 -14.79 -13.52
C LEU A 92 15.80 -15.96 -13.03
N ASP A 93 14.51 -15.75 -12.80
CA ASP A 93 13.59 -16.79 -12.35
C ASP A 93 13.44 -17.90 -13.42
N THR A 94 13.43 -17.53 -14.70
CA THR A 94 13.45 -18.49 -15.82
C THR A 94 14.70 -19.37 -15.81
N ILE A 95 15.89 -18.77 -15.60
CA ILE A 95 17.17 -19.49 -15.53
C ILE A 95 17.19 -20.44 -14.31
N LYS A 96 16.58 -20.04 -13.20
CA LYS A 96 16.46 -20.87 -11.99
C LYS A 96 15.38 -21.94 -12.09
N GLY A 97 14.54 -21.91 -13.12
CA GLY A 97 13.37 -22.79 -13.24
C GLY A 97 12.26 -22.45 -12.25
N ASP A 98 12.24 -21.24 -11.69
CA ASP A 98 11.21 -20.76 -10.78
C ASP A 98 10.04 -20.14 -11.58
N GLN A 99 8.85 -20.71 -11.42
CA GLN A 99 7.65 -20.32 -12.15
C GLN A 99 6.66 -19.50 -11.30
N GLN A 100 7.01 -19.10 -10.07
CA GLN A 100 6.09 -18.43 -9.15
C GLN A 100 5.55 -17.07 -9.66
N HIS A 101 6.33 -16.35 -10.47
CA HIS A 101 5.94 -15.05 -11.01
C HIS A 101 5.33 -15.13 -12.43
N PHE A 102 5.06 -16.33 -12.93
CA PHE A 102 4.50 -16.54 -14.26
C PHE A 102 3.04 -16.98 -14.18
N VAL A 103 2.23 -16.48 -15.11
CA VAL A 103 0.81 -16.84 -15.20
C VAL A 103 0.69 -18.30 -15.62
N ARG A 104 -0.04 -19.09 -14.82
CA ARG A 104 -0.30 -20.50 -15.15
C ARG A 104 -1.45 -20.64 -16.14
N ARG A 105 -1.51 -21.78 -16.84
CA ARG A 105 -2.55 -22.04 -17.87
C ARG A 105 -3.98 -22.03 -17.33
N ASP A 106 -4.17 -22.38 -16.05
CA ASP A 106 -5.44 -22.36 -15.34
C ASP A 106 -5.86 -20.96 -14.89
N GLU A 107 -4.92 -20.05 -14.63
CA GLU A 107 -5.20 -18.65 -14.29
C GLU A 107 -5.64 -17.81 -15.50
N LEU A 108 -5.26 -18.25 -16.70
CA LEU A 108 -5.57 -17.55 -17.96
C LEU A 108 -6.93 -17.97 -18.57
N LYS A 109 -7.49 -19.10 -18.12
CA LYS A 109 -8.78 -19.60 -18.61
C LYS A 109 -9.94 -18.89 -17.92
#